data_AF-A0A841BKM1-F1
#
_entry.id   AF-A0A841BKM1-F1
#
_cell.length_a   1.000
_cell.length_b   1.000
_cell.length_c   1.000
_cell.angle_alpha   90.00
_cell.angle_beta   90.00
_cell.angle_gamma   90.00
#
_symmetry.space_group_name_H-M   'P 1'
#
loop_
_entity.id
_entity.type
_entity.pdbx_description
1 polymer ?
#
loop_
_entity_poly.entity_id
_entity_poly.type
_entity_poly.pdbx_seq_one_letter_code
_entity_poly.pdbx_strand_id
1 'polypeptide(L)'
;MVFWQLTIDANDPALLARFWARALGYQPVPPAEPATTWHELYRARLGDDAAFDDRLFDPEGLRPPIWFQEVPETKAGKNRLHLDLYPTGRDRALSVERRIEIVEATVAELVELGASVQSRTRDDDPEDPVYFVVLHDPEGNEFCVS
;
A
#
# COMPACT_ATOMS: atom_id res chain seq x y z
N MET A 1 -20.87 10.67 8.51
CA MET A 1 -19.82 9.86 7.84
C MET A 1 -18.77 9.55 8.90
N VAL A 2 -18.30 8.31 9.00
CA VAL A 2 -17.31 7.92 10.02
C VAL A 2 -15.92 8.02 9.40
N PHE A 3 -15.02 8.76 10.05
CA PHE A 3 -13.60 8.76 9.69
C PHE A 3 -12.93 7.53 10.30
N TRP A 4 -12.09 6.85 9.52
CA TRP A 4 -11.33 5.69 9.97
C TRP A 4 -10.00 5.61 9.22
N GLN A 5 -9.06 4.84 9.76
CA GLN A 5 -7.75 4.56 9.16
C GLN A 5 -7.43 3.08 9.32
N LEU A 6 -6.58 2.56 8.44
CA LEU A 6 -5.98 1.24 8.59
C LEU A 6 -4.72 1.37 9.45
N THR A 7 -4.61 0.56 10.50
CA THR A 7 -3.38 0.47 11.31
C THR A 7 -2.70 -0.86 11.05
N ILE A 8 -1.39 -0.82 10.81
CA ILE A 8 -0.53 -1.98 10.59
C ILE A 8 0.58 -1.90 11.64
N ASP A 9 0.74 -2.95 12.42
CA ASP A 9 1.84 -3.06 13.38
C ASP A 9 3.17 -3.21 12.64
N ALA A 10 4.20 -2.50 13.10
CA ALA A 10 5.50 -2.39 12.43
C ALA A 10 6.65 -2.41 13.43
N ASN A 11 7.79 -2.97 13.04
CA ASN A 11 9.05 -2.84 13.79
C ASN A 11 9.90 -1.65 13.30
N ASP A 12 9.74 -1.22 12.04
CA ASP A 12 10.32 -0.02 11.43
C ASP A 12 9.25 0.73 10.62
N PRO A 13 8.44 1.58 11.30
CA PRO A 13 7.39 2.37 10.64
C PRO A 13 7.91 3.20 9.46
N ALA A 14 9.11 3.77 9.59
CA ALA A 14 9.75 4.61 8.60
C ALA A 14 10.06 3.87 7.31
N LEU A 15 10.53 2.63 7.41
CA LEU A 15 10.76 1.76 6.28
C LEU A 15 9.46 1.44 5.55
N LEU A 16 8.42 1.03 6.29
CA LEU A 16 7.13 0.71 5.70
C LEU A 16 6.45 1.93 5.08
N ALA A 17 6.48 3.09 5.72
CA ALA A 17 5.90 4.30 5.16
C ALA A 17 6.57 4.72 3.85
N ARG A 18 7.91 4.64 3.76
CA ARG A 18 8.61 4.95 2.50
C ARG A 18 8.24 3.98 1.38
N PHE A 19 8.16 2.69 1.68
CA PHE A 19 7.75 1.67 0.72
C PHE A 19 6.31 1.90 0.24
N TRP A 20 5.37 1.98 1.17
CA TRP A 20 3.93 2.09 0.87
C TRP A 20 3.53 3.44 0.28
N ALA A 21 4.25 4.53 0.58
CA ALA A 21 4.06 5.83 -0.07
C ALA A 21 4.25 5.71 -1.58
N ARG A 22 5.33 5.03 -2.00
CA ARG A 22 5.64 4.82 -3.42
C ARG A 22 4.70 3.81 -4.06
N ALA A 23 4.37 2.72 -3.36
CA ALA A 23 3.48 1.68 -3.86
C ALA A 23 2.04 2.18 -4.12
N LEU A 24 1.54 3.10 -3.28
CA LEU A 24 0.15 3.59 -3.34
C LEU A 24 0.02 5.00 -3.91
N GLY A 25 1.12 5.72 -4.11
CA GLY A 25 1.11 7.15 -4.40
C GLY A 25 0.65 8.01 -3.22
N TYR A 26 0.72 7.48 -2.00
CA TYR A 26 0.32 8.19 -0.78
C TYR A 26 1.45 9.11 -0.30
N GLN A 27 1.12 10.08 0.54
CA GLN A 27 2.05 11.05 1.07
C GLN A 27 2.06 11.09 2.61
N PRO A 28 3.20 11.39 3.24
CA PRO A 28 3.30 11.55 4.69
C PRO A 28 2.77 12.90 5.21
N VAL A 29 1.84 13.49 4.48
CA VAL A 29 1.23 14.79 4.76
C VAL A 29 -0.28 14.66 4.56
N PRO A 30 -1.11 15.04 5.55
CA PRO A 30 -2.55 14.92 5.42
C PRO A 30 -3.10 15.90 4.36
N PRO A 31 -4.14 15.50 3.61
CA PRO A 31 -4.72 16.32 2.55
C PRO A 31 -5.33 17.59 3.12
N ALA A 32 -5.36 18.66 2.31
CA ALA A 32 -5.96 19.93 2.72
C ALA A 32 -7.45 19.76 3.08
N GLU A 33 -8.15 18.92 2.31
CA GLU A 33 -9.57 18.62 2.48
C GLU A 33 -9.82 17.12 2.73
N PRO A 34 -10.86 16.76 3.52
CA PRO A 34 -11.67 17.68 4.32
C PRO A 34 -10.84 18.32 5.44
N ALA A 35 -11.03 19.62 5.68
CA ALA A 35 -10.41 20.33 6.79
C ALA A 35 -10.96 19.81 8.13
N THR A 36 -10.27 18.83 8.72
CA THR A 36 -10.60 18.31 10.05
C THR A 36 -9.65 18.90 11.09
N THR A 37 -10.12 19.09 12.32
CA THR A 37 -9.26 19.48 13.46
C THR A 37 -8.08 18.52 13.61
N TRP A 38 -8.27 17.25 13.27
CA TRP A 38 -7.19 16.27 13.29
C TRP A 38 -6.12 16.57 12.22
N HIS A 39 -6.49 16.85 10.96
CA HIS A 39 -5.54 17.26 9.92
C HIS A 39 -4.80 18.56 10.26
N GLU A 40 -5.50 19.56 10.84
CA GLU A 40 -4.90 20.82 11.26
C GLU A 40 -3.85 20.62 12.36
N LEU A 41 -4.19 19.88 13.43
CA LEU A 41 -3.26 19.55 14.51
C LEU A 41 -2.07 18.73 14.01
N TYR A 42 -2.31 17.81 13.08
CA TYR A 42 -1.26 16.98 12.51
C TYR A 42 -0.29 17.82 11.67
N ARG A 43 -0.80 18.73 10.82
CA ARG A 43 0.03 19.69 10.08
C ARG A 43 0.82 20.62 10.98
N ALA A 44 0.19 21.15 12.03
CA ALA A 44 0.88 22.00 12.98
C ALA A 44 2.04 21.29 13.72
N ARG A 45 1.96 19.94 13.84
CA ARG A 45 2.99 19.12 14.50
C ARG A 45 4.15 18.71 13.59
N LEU A 46 3.95 18.70 12.26
CA LEU A 46 5.00 18.43 11.26
C LEU A 46 6.11 19.51 11.27
N GLY A 47 5.80 20.73 11.70
CA GLY A 47 6.71 21.87 11.48
C GLY A 47 6.99 22.08 9.98
N ASP A 48 8.09 22.76 9.64
CA ASP A 48 8.43 23.05 8.24
C ASP A 48 9.17 21.89 7.54
N ASP A 49 9.78 20.95 8.29
CA ASP A 49 10.75 19.99 7.75
C ASP A 49 10.53 18.51 8.12
N ALA A 50 9.62 18.18 9.06
CA ALA A 50 9.44 16.77 9.46
C ALA A 50 8.23 16.17 8.76
N ALA A 51 8.44 15.37 7.71
CA ALA A 51 7.42 14.43 7.25
C ALA A 51 7.21 13.35 8.34
N PHE A 52 5.96 12.95 8.62
CA PHE A 52 5.74 11.77 9.46
C PHE A 52 6.24 10.54 8.72
N ASP A 53 7.13 9.79 9.35
CA ASP A 53 7.66 8.55 8.82
C ASP A 53 6.80 7.34 9.21
N ASP A 54 5.68 7.53 9.90
CA ASP A 54 4.80 6.44 10.35
C ASP A 54 3.40 6.46 9.73
N ARG A 55 2.99 7.54 9.03
CA ARG A 55 1.62 7.67 8.48
C ARG A 55 1.59 8.12 7.03
N LEU A 56 0.60 7.62 6.30
CA LEU A 56 0.37 7.89 4.90
C LEU A 56 -1.07 8.29 4.63
N PHE A 57 -1.23 9.24 3.71
CA PHE A 57 -2.51 9.78 3.31
C PHE A 57 -2.67 9.75 1.79
N ASP A 58 -3.89 9.47 1.34
CA ASP A 58 -4.28 9.75 -0.03
C ASP A 58 -4.25 11.27 -0.26
N PRO A 59 -3.47 11.78 -1.23
CA PRO A 59 -3.39 13.21 -1.51
C PRO A 59 -4.74 13.83 -1.87
N GLU A 60 -5.65 13.03 -2.45
CA GLU A 60 -7.00 13.48 -2.81
C GLU A 60 -8.00 13.38 -1.65
N GLY A 61 -7.60 12.78 -0.53
CA GLY A 61 -8.47 12.56 0.64
C GLY A 61 -9.65 11.62 0.40
N LEU A 62 -9.61 10.83 -0.69
CA LEU A 62 -10.69 9.91 -1.06
C LEU A 62 -10.60 8.56 -0.35
N ARG A 63 -9.38 8.13 0.01
CA ARG A 63 -9.11 6.82 0.60
C ARG A 63 -8.64 6.95 2.05
N PRO A 64 -8.87 5.91 2.89
CA PRO A 64 -8.47 5.92 4.30
C PRO A 64 -6.95 6.08 4.45
N PRO A 65 -6.49 6.81 5.48
CA PRO A 65 -5.08 6.84 5.85
C PRO A 65 -4.57 5.47 6.29
N ILE A 66 -3.26 5.28 6.20
CA ILE A 66 -2.55 4.13 6.74
C ILE A 66 -1.61 4.61 7.85
N TRP A 67 -1.60 3.93 8.99
CA TRP A 67 -0.67 4.15 10.08
C TRP A 67 0.14 2.88 10.34
N PHE A 68 1.46 3.01 10.32
CA PHE A 68 2.40 2.01 10.78
C PHE A 68 2.70 2.24 12.25
N GLN A 69 2.09 1.44 13.12
CA GLN A 69 2.23 1.57 14.57
C GLN A 69 3.46 0.80 15.03
N GLU A 70 4.42 1.49 15.65
CA GLU A 70 5.59 0.82 16.23
C GLU A 70 5.16 -0.13 17.35
N VAL A 71 5.55 -1.40 17.25
CA VAL A 71 5.35 -2.41 18.28
C VAL A 71 6.64 -3.24 18.47
N PRO A 72 6.89 -3.77 19.68
CA PRO A 72 8.06 -4.63 19.93
C PRO A 72 7.91 -6.05 19.36
N GLU A 73 6.69 -6.51 19.10
CA GLU A 73 6.43 -7.83 18.55
C GLU A 73 6.82 -7.92 17.08
N THR A 74 7.54 -8.99 16.72
CA THR A 74 7.78 -9.33 15.32
C THR A 74 6.55 -10.01 14.70
N LYS A 75 6.36 -9.86 13.38
CA LYS A 75 5.31 -10.56 12.63
C LYS A 75 5.20 -12.05 13.00
N ALA A 76 4.00 -12.48 13.38
CA ALA A 76 3.72 -13.87 13.75
C ALA A 76 2.74 -14.53 12.76
N GLY A 77 3.23 -15.53 12.01
CA GLY A 77 2.42 -16.29 11.06
C GLY A 77 1.92 -15.45 9.88
N LYS A 78 0.88 -15.94 9.19
CA LYS A 78 0.29 -15.28 8.01
C LYS A 78 -0.63 -14.13 8.41
N ASN A 79 -0.55 -13.02 7.69
CA ASN A 79 -1.44 -11.88 7.86
C ASN A 79 -2.92 -12.27 7.82
N ARG A 80 -3.72 -11.66 8.69
CA ARG A 80 -5.19 -11.81 8.71
C ARG A 80 -5.89 -10.77 7.84
N LEU A 81 -5.16 -9.72 7.45
CA LEU A 81 -5.55 -8.67 6.53
C LEU A 81 -4.39 -8.47 5.55
N HIS A 82 -4.68 -8.40 4.25
CA HIS A 82 -3.70 -8.09 3.22
C HIS A 82 -4.24 -7.01 2.29
N LEU A 83 -3.33 -6.29 1.63
CA LEU A 83 -3.68 -5.30 0.63
C LEU A 83 -3.56 -5.91 -0.76
N ASP A 84 -4.53 -5.63 -1.62
CA ASP A 84 -4.45 -5.99 -3.04
C ASP A 84 -4.32 -4.72 -3.87
N LEU A 85 -3.27 -4.67 -4.70
CA LEU A 85 -2.95 -3.56 -5.57
C LEU A 85 -3.39 -3.90 -6.99
N TYR A 86 -4.13 -2.98 -7.59
CA TYR A 86 -4.69 -3.15 -8.92
C TYR A 86 -4.13 -2.11 -9.88
N PRO A 87 -2.87 -2.26 -10.36
CA PRO A 87 -2.26 -1.29 -11.29
C PRO A 87 -3.01 -1.19 -12.62
N THR A 88 -3.83 -2.19 -12.95
CA THR A 88 -4.71 -2.21 -14.13
C THR A 88 -6.04 -1.48 -13.89
N GLY A 89 -6.30 -1.00 -12.68
CA GLY A 89 -7.61 -0.43 -12.29
C GLY A 89 -8.77 -1.42 -12.35
N ARG A 90 -8.48 -2.73 -12.41
CA ARG A 90 -9.43 -3.80 -12.75
C ARG A 90 -10.14 -3.58 -14.10
N ASP A 91 -9.46 -2.94 -15.05
CA ASP A 91 -10.01 -2.69 -16.38
C ASP A 91 -10.19 -4.00 -17.16
N ARG A 92 -11.45 -4.37 -17.37
CA ARG A 92 -11.82 -5.58 -18.11
C ARG A 92 -11.58 -5.44 -19.62
N ALA A 93 -11.34 -4.24 -20.15
CA ALA A 93 -11.06 -4.02 -21.57
C ALA A 93 -9.62 -4.41 -21.96
N LEU A 94 -8.69 -4.49 -21.00
CA LEU A 94 -7.33 -4.94 -21.25
C LEU A 94 -7.30 -6.44 -21.53
N SER A 95 -6.50 -6.87 -22.52
CA SER A 95 -6.22 -8.29 -22.73
C SER A 95 -5.44 -8.88 -21.56
N VAL A 96 -5.50 -10.19 -21.37
CA VAL A 96 -4.79 -10.90 -20.30
C VAL A 96 -3.29 -10.63 -20.39
N GLU A 97 -2.71 -10.68 -21.57
CA GLU A 97 -1.28 -10.44 -21.80
C GLU A 97 -0.87 -9.02 -21.38
N ARG A 98 -1.72 -8.02 -21.68
CA ARG A 98 -1.46 -6.64 -21.29
C ARG A 98 -1.57 -6.44 -19.79
N ARG A 99 -2.51 -7.11 -19.12
CA ARG A 99 -2.62 -7.09 -17.65
C ARG A 99 -1.37 -7.72 -17.01
N ILE A 100 -0.94 -8.89 -17.48
CA ILE A 100 0.29 -9.55 -17.02
C ILE A 100 1.50 -8.63 -17.15
N GLU A 101 1.66 -7.94 -18.29
CA GLU A 101 2.77 -7.01 -18.51
C GLU A 101 2.77 -5.86 -17.50
N ILE A 102 1.62 -5.23 -17.25
CA ILE A 102 1.48 -4.14 -16.27
C ILE A 102 1.74 -4.64 -14.84
N VAL A 103 1.22 -5.82 -14.49
CA VAL A 103 1.43 -6.44 -13.18
C VAL A 103 2.91 -6.74 -12.97
N GLU A 104 3.60 -7.35 -13.93
CA GLU A 104 5.02 -7.67 -13.82
C GLU A 104 5.90 -6.42 -13.77
N ALA A 105 5.57 -5.36 -14.53
CA ALA A 105 6.27 -4.08 -14.42
C ALA A 105 6.12 -3.48 -13.02
N THR A 106 4.90 -3.48 -12.48
CA THR A 106 4.63 -3.00 -11.11
C THR A 106 5.38 -3.85 -10.08
N VAL A 107 5.40 -5.17 -10.24
CA VAL A 107 6.15 -6.09 -9.38
C VAL A 107 7.65 -5.76 -9.39
N ALA A 108 8.22 -5.51 -10.56
CA ALA A 108 9.63 -5.15 -10.69
C ALA A 108 9.96 -3.85 -9.93
N GLU A 109 9.15 -2.81 -10.10
CA GLU A 109 9.30 -1.54 -9.36
C GLU A 109 9.21 -1.75 -7.85
N LEU A 110 8.26 -2.55 -7.37
CA LEU A 110 8.09 -2.83 -5.94
C LEU A 110 9.26 -3.64 -5.37
N VAL A 111 9.84 -4.56 -6.15
CA VAL A 111 11.04 -5.30 -5.75
C VAL A 111 12.25 -4.36 -5.62
N GLU A 112 12.41 -3.40 -6.53
CA GLU A 112 13.44 -2.36 -6.40
C GLU A 112 13.26 -1.49 -5.14
N LEU A 113 12.02 -1.33 -4.67
CA LEU A 113 11.69 -0.62 -3.43
C LEU A 113 11.84 -1.47 -2.16
N GLY A 114 12.19 -2.76 -2.28
CA GLY A 114 12.46 -3.65 -1.15
C GLY A 114 11.42 -4.73 -0.90
N ALA A 115 10.43 -4.90 -1.77
CA ALA A 115 9.53 -6.06 -1.69
C ALA A 115 10.25 -7.35 -2.13
N SER A 116 9.71 -8.49 -1.71
CA SER A 116 10.13 -9.81 -2.21
C SER A 116 8.96 -10.57 -2.81
N VAL A 117 9.18 -11.27 -3.93
CA VAL A 117 8.12 -12.08 -4.54
C VAL A 117 7.98 -13.40 -3.78
N GLN A 118 6.77 -13.69 -3.31
CA GLN A 118 6.43 -14.97 -2.68
C GLN A 118 5.97 -16.00 -3.73
N SER A 119 5.02 -15.65 -4.58
CA SER A 119 4.47 -16.55 -5.60
C SER A 119 3.78 -15.81 -6.73
N ARG A 120 3.80 -16.40 -7.92
CA ARG A 120 3.00 -15.95 -9.07
C ARG A 120 1.93 -16.99 -9.35
N THR A 121 0.71 -16.54 -9.56
CA THR A 121 -0.44 -17.41 -9.85
C THR A 121 -1.07 -16.98 -11.16
N ARG A 122 -1.27 -17.93 -12.06
CA ARG A 122 -1.98 -17.75 -13.32
C ARG A 122 -3.04 -18.84 -13.45
N ASP A 123 -4.25 -18.42 -13.77
CA ASP A 123 -5.35 -19.28 -14.18
C ASP A 123 -5.89 -18.74 -15.51
N ASP A 124 -5.97 -19.61 -16.52
CA ASP A 124 -6.40 -19.25 -17.88
C ASP A 124 -7.83 -19.74 -18.15
N ASP A 125 -8.69 -19.71 -17.12
CA ASP A 125 -10.13 -19.94 -17.28
C ASP A 125 -10.69 -19.04 -18.41
N PRO A 126 -11.35 -19.61 -19.45
CA PRO A 126 -11.86 -18.83 -20.57
C PRO A 126 -12.91 -17.77 -20.19
N GLU A 127 -13.62 -17.95 -19.08
CA GLU A 127 -14.64 -17.03 -18.58
C GLU A 127 -14.08 -16.00 -17.58
N ASP A 128 -13.06 -16.37 -16.79
CA ASP A 128 -12.45 -15.49 -15.78
C ASP A 128 -10.94 -15.75 -15.62
N PRO A 129 -10.10 -15.32 -16.58
CA PRO A 129 -8.66 -15.49 -16.47
C PRO A 129 -8.09 -14.62 -15.35
N VAL A 130 -7.26 -15.21 -14.50
CA VAL A 130 -6.68 -14.57 -13.31
C VAL A 130 -5.17 -14.56 -13.41
N TYR A 131 -4.57 -13.40 -13.13
CA TYR A 131 -3.14 -13.27 -12.87
C TYR A 131 -2.91 -12.43 -11.63
N PHE A 132 -2.13 -12.93 -10.69
CA PHE A 132 -1.67 -12.12 -9.56
C PHE A 132 -0.33 -12.60 -9.04
N VAL A 133 0.40 -11.68 -8.42
CA VAL A 133 1.67 -11.95 -7.75
C VAL A 133 1.50 -11.60 -6.28
N VAL A 134 1.81 -12.56 -5.40
CA VAL A 134 1.90 -12.32 -3.97
C VAL A 134 3.32 -11.90 -3.65
N LEU A 135 3.46 -10.79 -2.94
CA LEU A 135 4.72 -10.25 -2.46
C LEU A 135 4.70 -10.13 -0.94
N HIS A 136 5.89 -10.01 -0.37
CA HIS A 136 6.07 -9.44 0.95
C HIS A 136 6.63 -8.03 0.85
N ASP A 137 6.13 -7.13 1.68
CA ASP A 137 6.77 -5.83 1.92
C ASP A 137 8.10 -6.00 2.69
N PRO A 138 8.84 -4.92 2.98
CA PRO A 138 10.13 -5.01 3.68
C PRO A 138 10.10 -5.67 5.07
N GLU A 139 8.95 -5.73 5.74
CA GLU A 139 8.79 -6.42 7.03
C GLU A 139 8.16 -7.82 6.90
N GLY A 140 7.96 -8.31 5.68
CA GLY A 140 7.41 -9.64 5.47
C GLY A 140 5.88 -9.69 5.38
N ASN A 141 5.19 -8.54 5.34
CA ASN A 141 3.73 -8.51 5.24
C ASN A 141 3.26 -8.89 3.85
N GLU A 142 2.36 -9.88 3.77
CA GLU A 142 1.81 -10.34 2.51
C GLU A 142 0.89 -9.28 1.87
N PHE A 143 1.05 -9.02 0.57
CA PHE A 143 0.16 -8.24 -0.27
C PHE A 143 0.15 -8.78 -1.71
N CYS A 144 -0.87 -8.44 -2.50
CA CYS A 144 -0.98 -8.92 -3.89
C CYS A 144 -0.91 -7.78 -4.90
N VAL A 145 -0.46 -8.08 -6.11
CA VAL A 145 -0.57 -7.21 -7.30
C VAL A 145 -1.29 -7.99 -8.40
N SER A 146 -2.34 -7.41 -8.99
CA SER A 146 -3.22 -8.07 -9.99
C SER A 146 -3.87 -7.12 -10.98
#